data_AF-A0ABD3FA91-F1
#
_entry.id   AF-A0ABD3FA91-F1
#
_cell.length_a   1.000
_cell.length_b   1.000
_cell.length_c   1.000
_cell.angle_alpha   90.00
_cell.angle_beta   90.00
_cell.angle_gamma   90.00
#
_symmetry.space_group_name_H-M   'P 1'
#
loop_
_entity.id
_entity.type
_entity.pdbx_description
1 polymer ?
#
loop_
_entity_poly.entity_id
_entity_poly.type
_entity_poly.pdbx_seq_one_letter_code
_entity_poly.pdbx_strand_id
1 'polypeptide(L)'
;MAGVLPNPVVAMSAHSVLVNINSIIYMIFAGLAVAVNIRVGNCLDANRPKQAKASYTVALTLTLAISLLSIVFLYATRWTLPSLLLNDHESIVRAASALAVWAPFEILDGQNTVLQGLFRGAGKQTVGASINAVAYYVFGTPLAALLGFYWALGVEGLWIGFLGILVSASCLYFLLFEHWTWEELANDVQKRTLA
;
A
#
# COMPACT_ATOMS: atom_id res chain seq x y z
N MET A 1 -10.67 7.36 -13.91
CA MET A 1 -9.98 8.57 -14.40
C MET A 1 -9.24 8.34 -15.71
N ALA A 2 -8.51 7.22 -15.88
CA ALA A 2 -7.71 6.96 -17.09
C ALA A 2 -8.50 7.07 -18.43
N GLY A 3 -9.77 6.64 -18.47
CA GLY A 3 -10.60 6.74 -19.68
C GLY A 3 -11.05 8.15 -20.10
N VAL A 4 -10.72 9.18 -19.31
CA VAL A 4 -11.04 10.59 -19.64
C VAL A 4 -9.79 11.34 -20.16
N LEU A 5 -8.63 10.68 -20.20
CA LEU A 5 -7.40 11.27 -20.73
C LEU A 5 -7.45 11.41 -22.27
N PRO A 6 -6.65 12.33 -22.87
CA PRO A 6 -6.69 12.63 -24.31
C PRO A 6 -6.52 11.43 -25.24
N ASN A 7 -5.78 10.39 -24.82
CA ASN A 7 -5.66 9.10 -25.51
C ASN A 7 -6.23 7.97 -24.64
N PRO A 8 -7.57 7.78 -24.60
CA PRO A 8 -8.21 6.93 -23.61
C PRO A 8 -7.89 5.44 -23.80
N VAL A 9 -7.70 4.98 -25.05
CA VAL A 9 -7.34 3.58 -25.34
C VAL A 9 -5.96 3.25 -24.78
N VAL A 10 -4.95 4.05 -25.13
CA VAL A 10 -3.57 3.88 -24.66
C VAL A 10 -3.50 4.00 -23.14
N ALA A 11 -4.19 5.00 -22.58
CA ALA A 11 -4.19 5.25 -21.16
C ALA A 11 -4.83 4.11 -20.35
N MET A 12 -5.97 3.59 -20.82
CA MET A 12 -6.67 2.47 -20.19
C MET A 12 -5.88 1.16 -20.31
N SER A 13 -5.27 0.90 -21.47
CA SER A 13 -4.40 -0.26 -21.69
C SER A 13 -3.22 -0.26 -20.73
N ALA A 14 -2.49 0.86 -20.63
CA ALA A 14 -1.39 1.00 -19.69
C ALA A 14 -1.86 0.86 -18.24
N HIS A 15 -2.95 1.54 -17.86
CA HIS A 15 -3.50 1.44 -16.51
C HIS A 15 -3.90 0.01 -16.14
N SER A 16 -4.53 -0.73 -17.04
CA SER A 16 -4.92 -2.13 -16.82
C SER A 16 -3.72 -3.02 -16.53
N VAL A 17 -2.63 -2.88 -17.30
CA VAL A 17 -1.37 -3.61 -17.05
C VAL A 17 -0.84 -3.33 -15.65
N LEU A 18 -0.77 -2.06 -15.26
CA LEU A 18 -0.27 -1.69 -13.94
C LEU A 18 -1.15 -2.23 -12.81
N VAL A 19 -2.48 -2.15 -12.93
CA VAL A 19 -3.41 -2.70 -11.93
C VAL A 19 -3.19 -4.21 -11.76
N ASN A 20 -3.05 -4.96 -12.85
CA ASN A 20 -2.83 -6.41 -12.78
C ASN A 20 -1.51 -6.75 -12.06
N ILE A 21 -0.42 -6.07 -12.43
CA ILE A 21 0.89 -6.28 -11.81
C ILE A 21 0.85 -5.89 -10.33
N ASN A 22 0.29 -4.73 -10.01
CA ASN A 22 0.08 -4.27 -8.63
C ASN A 22 -0.73 -5.28 -7.82
N SER A 23 -1.82 -5.82 -8.35
CA SER A 23 -2.64 -6.82 -7.64
C SER A 23 -1.88 -8.09 -7.30
N ILE A 24 -1.02 -8.59 -8.19
CA ILE A 24 -0.21 -9.78 -7.94
C ILE A 24 0.76 -9.54 -6.79
N ILE A 25 1.48 -8.41 -6.82
CA ILE A 25 2.47 -8.12 -5.78
C ILE A 25 1.79 -7.79 -4.45
N TYR A 26 0.72 -7.00 -4.48
CA TYR A 26 -0.08 -6.67 -3.30
C TYR A 26 -0.58 -7.92 -2.56
N MET A 27 -0.84 -9.03 -3.25
CA MET A 27 -1.29 -10.27 -2.61
C MET A 27 -0.26 -10.84 -1.63
N ILE A 28 1.04 -10.60 -1.87
CA ILE A 28 2.13 -10.96 -0.93
C ILE A 28 2.02 -10.12 0.34
N PHE A 29 1.86 -8.80 0.20
CA PHE A 29 1.70 -7.88 1.33
C PHE A 29 0.41 -8.13 2.11
N ALA A 30 -0.68 -8.44 1.42
CA ALA A 30 -1.95 -8.81 2.04
C ALA A 30 -1.80 -10.06 2.90
N GLY A 31 -1.08 -11.09 2.43
CA GLY A 31 -0.77 -12.29 3.20
C GLY A 31 0.02 -11.98 4.48
N LEU A 32 1.05 -11.13 4.38
CA LEU A 32 1.82 -10.68 5.55
C LEU A 32 0.95 -9.89 6.53
N ALA A 33 0.09 -9.01 6.04
CA ALA A 33 -0.82 -8.24 6.89
C ALA A 33 -1.81 -9.13 7.66
N VAL A 34 -2.30 -10.20 7.05
CA VAL A 34 -3.14 -11.21 7.72
C VAL A 34 -2.33 -11.96 8.80
N ALA A 35 -1.09 -12.36 8.49
CA ALA A 35 -0.22 -13.03 9.46
C ALA A 35 0.07 -12.13 10.67
N VAL A 36 0.34 -10.84 10.44
CA VAL A 36 0.55 -9.84 11.52
C VAL A 36 -0.71 -9.64 12.34
N ASN A 37 -1.87 -9.49 11.69
CA ASN A 37 -3.16 -9.37 12.37
C ASN A 37 -3.36 -10.50 13.39
N ILE A 38 -3.20 -11.75 12.95
CA ILE A 38 -3.37 -12.94 13.80
C ILE A 38 -2.30 -12.98 14.91
N ARG A 39 -1.03 -12.79 14.57
CA ARG A 39 0.08 -12.87 15.54
C ARG A 39 0.01 -11.79 16.60
N VAL A 40 -0.25 -10.56 16.21
CA VAL A 40 -0.38 -9.44 17.14
C VAL A 40 -1.62 -9.60 18.00
N GLY A 41 -2.78 -9.93 17.41
CA GLY A 41 -4.01 -10.19 18.17
C GLY A 41 -3.78 -11.22 19.27
N ASN A 42 -3.26 -12.40 18.90
CA ASN A 42 -2.97 -13.47 19.86
C ASN A 42 -1.96 -13.05 20.94
N CYS A 43 -0.93 -12.26 20.60
CA CYS A 43 0.05 -11.78 21.57
C CYS A 43 -0.55 -10.73 22.53
N LEU A 44 -1.42 -9.85 22.05
CA LEU A 44 -2.09 -8.86 22.89
C LEU A 44 -3.12 -9.53 23.81
N ASP A 45 -3.89 -10.48 23.30
CA ASP A 45 -4.84 -11.31 24.07
C ASP A 45 -4.12 -12.10 25.17
N ALA A 46 -2.91 -12.59 24.91
CA ALA A 46 -2.09 -13.29 25.90
C ALA A 46 -1.33 -12.34 26.87
N ASN A 47 -1.58 -11.03 26.79
CA ASN A 47 -0.87 -10.00 27.55
C ASN A 47 0.67 -10.04 27.37
N ARG A 48 1.11 -10.24 26.12
CA ARG A 48 2.54 -10.31 25.73
C ARG A 48 2.90 -9.17 24.76
N PRO A 49 2.88 -7.89 25.20
CA PRO A 49 3.10 -6.73 24.34
C PRO A 49 4.48 -6.72 23.65
N LYS A 50 5.51 -7.23 24.32
CA LYS A 50 6.86 -7.36 23.72
C LYS A 50 6.88 -8.33 22.53
N GLN A 51 6.12 -9.43 22.61
CA GLN A 51 6.02 -10.41 21.51
C GLN A 51 5.17 -9.87 20.35
N ALA A 52 4.15 -9.07 20.65
CA ALA A 52 3.38 -8.35 19.64
C ALA A 52 4.29 -7.38 18.86
N LYS A 53 5.06 -6.55 19.56
CA LYS A 53 6.04 -5.63 18.96
C LYS A 53 7.06 -6.36 18.09
N ALA A 54 7.66 -7.44 18.61
CA ALA A 54 8.63 -8.23 17.85
C ALA A 54 8.02 -8.84 16.58
N SER A 55 6.80 -9.37 16.65
CA SER A 55 6.11 -9.94 15.48
C SER A 55 5.86 -8.90 14.40
N TYR A 56 5.45 -7.69 14.80
CA TYR A 56 5.31 -6.56 13.90
C TYR A 56 6.65 -6.11 13.29
N THR A 57 7.70 -5.96 14.09
CA THR A 57 9.04 -5.56 13.59
C THR A 57 9.57 -6.54 12.56
N VAL A 58 9.42 -7.86 12.78
CA VAL A 58 9.84 -8.89 11.82
C VAL A 58 9.02 -8.79 10.52
N ALA A 59 7.73 -8.51 10.60
CA ALA A 59 6.92 -8.34 9.41
C ALA A 59 7.32 -7.08 8.61
N LEU A 60 7.65 -5.98 9.28
CA LEU A 60 8.16 -4.78 8.60
C LEU A 60 9.48 -5.03 7.87
N THR A 61 10.41 -5.76 8.48
CA THR A 61 11.71 -6.06 7.85
C THR A 61 11.54 -7.00 6.65
N LEU A 62 10.68 -8.02 6.76
CA LEU A 62 10.33 -8.89 5.64
C LEU A 62 9.66 -8.09 4.51
N THR A 63 8.74 -7.21 4.85
CA THR A 63 8.03 -6.37 3.87
C THR A 63 8.99 -5.45 3.14
N LEU A 64 9.94 -4.83 3.86
CA LEU A 64 10.99 -4.00 3.23
C LEU A 64 11.85 -4.81 2.27
N ALA A 65 12.29 -6.01 2.68
CA ALA A 65 13.08 -6.89 1.81
C ALA A 65 12.31 -7.30 0.55
N ILE A 66 11.05 -7.70 0.69
CA ILE A 66 10.17 -8.06 -0.44
C ILE A 66 9.96 -6.85 -1.35
N SER A 67 9.67 -5.68 -0.80
CA SER A 67 9.46 -4.46 -1.59
C SER A 67 10.70 -4.08 -2.40
N LEU A 68 11.90 -4.20 -1.82
CA LEU A 68 13.15 -3.94 -2.55
C LEU A 68 13.37 -4.95 -3.68
N LEU A 69 13.07 -6.22 -3.45
CA LEU A 69 13.12 -7.25 -4.48
C LEU A 69 12.10 -6.99 -5.59
N SER A 70 10.87 -6.60 -5.23
CA SER A 70 9.81 -6.20 -6.18
C SER A 70 10.25 -5.03 -7.03
N ILE A 71 10.86 -3.99 -6.43
CA ILE A 71 11.37 -2.83 -7.15
C ILE A 71 12.40 -3.24 -8.21
N VAL A 72 13.40 -4.04 -7.81
CA VAL A 72 14.44 -4.52 -8.74
C VAL A 72 13.81 -5.34 -9.86
N PHE A 73 12.90 -6.25 -9.51
CA PHE A 73 12.18 -7.08 -10.48
C PHE A 73 11.36 -6.25 -11.46
N LEU A 74 10.61 -5.26 -10.99
CA LEU A 74 9.79 -4.38 -11.82
C LEU A 74 10.65 -3.53 -12.75
N TYR A 75 11.75 -2.95 -12.28
CA TYR A 75 12.65 -2.21 -13.16
C TYR A 75 13.33 -3.09 -14.20
N ALA A 76 13.73 -4.31 -13.84
CA ALA A 76 14.35 -5.27 -14.76
C ALA A 76 13.36 -5.74 -15.85
N THR A 77 12.08 -5.88 -15.49
CA THR A 77 11.04 -6.43 -16.37
C THR A 77 10.09 -5.39 -16.96
N ARG A 78 10.35 -4.08 -16.76
CA ARG A 78 9.45 -2.98 -17.12
C ARG A 78 9.04 -2.93 -18.59
N TRP A 79 9.86 -3.47 -19.51
CA TRP A 79 9.54 -3.55 -20.94
C TRP A 79 8.91 -4.90 -21.31
N THR A 80 9.39 -5.97 -20.70
CA THR A 80 8.94 -7.34 -20.98
C THR A 80 7.51 -7.56 -20.50
N LEU A 81 7.19 -7.17 -19.26
CA LEU A 81 5.85 -7.40 -18.69
C LEU A 81 4.74 -6.72 -19.49
N PRO A 82 4.83 -5.42 -19.85
CA PRO A 82 3.83 -4.82 -20.72
C PRO A 82 3.75 -5.45 -22.12
N SER A 83 4.88 -5.87 -22.70
CA SER A 83 4.89 -6.50 -24.03
C SER A 83 4.22 -7.88 -24.06
N LEU A 84 4.05 -8.54 -22.91
CA LEU A 84 3.31 -9.79 -22.81
C LEU A 84 1.79 -9.57 -22.77
N LEU A 85 1.36 -8.39 -22.33
CA LEU A 85 -0.05 -8.08 -22.08
C LEU A 85 -0.64 -7.15 -23.16
N LEU A 86 0.21 -6.46 -23.91
CA LEU A 86 -0.17 -5.47 -24.92
C LEU A 86 0.53 -5.76 -26.24
N ASN A 87 -0.15 -5.43 -27.34
CA ASN A 87 0.36 -5.63 -28.70
C ASN A 87 0.79 -4.32 -29.37
N ASP A 88 0.32 -3.17 -28.87
CA ASP A 88 0.61 -1.87 -29.46
C ASP A 88 1.81 -1.19 -28.80
N HIS A 89 2.73 -0.68 -29.62
CA HIS A 89 4.00 -0.14 -29.14
C HIS A 89 3.81 1.07 -28.21
N GLU A 90 2.83 1.93 -28.50
CA GLU A 90 2.58 3.14 -27.71
C GLU A 90 2.11 2.81 -26.29
N SER A 91 1.18 1.87 -26.11
CA SER A 91 0.74 1.44 -24.78
C SER A 91 1.81 0.67 -24.03
N ILE A 92 2.65 -0.12 -24.72
CA ILE A 92 3.80 -0.79 -24.08
C ILE A 92 4.75 0.25 -23.48
N VAL A 93 5.12 1.28 -24.25
CA VAL A 93 6.02 2.34 -23.78
C VAL A 93 5.39 3.10 -22.60
N ARG A 94 4.09 3.40 -22.68
CA ARG A 94 3.38 4.10 -21.60
C ARG A 94 3.25 3.27 -20.33
N ALA A 95 2.94 1.98 -20.46
CA ALA A 95 2.91 1.05 -19.33
C ALA A 95 4.30 0.91 -18.69
N ALA A 96 5.37 0.78 -19.49
CA ALA A 96 6.73 0.68 -18.99
C ALA A 96 7.19 1.95 -18.23
N SER A 97 6.80 3.12 -18.74
CA SER A 97 7.01 4.42 -18.10
C SER A 97 6.27 4.51 -16.76
N ALA A 98 4.97 4.22 -16.74
CA ALA A 98 4.16 4.28 -15.54
C ALA A 98 4.61 3.24 -14.49
N LEU A 99 5.02 2.03 -14.90
CA LEU A 99 5.59 1.02 -14.00
C LEU A 99 6.86 1.54 -13.32
N ALA A 100 7.74 2.21 -14.08
CA ALA A 100 8.96 2.78 -13.52
C ALA A 100 8.68 3.92 -12.52
N VAL A 101 7.60 4.67 -12.71
CA VAL A 101 7.15 5.72 -11.78
C VAL A 101 6.51 5.11 -10.53
N TRP A 102 5.73 4.04 -10.69
CA TRP A 102 5.02 3.38 -9.59
C TRP A 102 5.92 2.50 -8.73
N ALA A 103 6.91 1.80 -9.30
CA ALA A 103 7.71 0.80 -8.60
C ALA A 103 8.27 1.25 -7.24
N PRO A 104 8.82 2.47 -7.05
CA PRO A 104 9.29 2.92 -5.73
C PRO A 104 8.20 2.99 -4.66
N PHE A 105 6.92 3.16 -5.05
CA PHE A 105 5.79 3.23 -4.13
C PHE A 105 5.43 1.88 -3.51
N GLU A 106 5.94 0.76 -4.05
CA GLU A 106 5.82 -0.58 -3.44
C GLU A 106 6.25 -0.62 -1.98
N ILE A 107 7.33 0.09 -1.63
CA ILE A 107 7.80 0.14 -0.23
C ILE A 107 6.71 0.71 0.66
N LEU A 108 6.08 1.81 0.25
CA LEU A 108 5.03 2.45 1.03
C LEU A 108 3.77 1.60 1.07
N ASP A 109 3.45 0.92 -0.04
CA ASP A 109 2.29 0.04 -0.14
C ASP A 109 2.38 -1.17 0.77
N GLY A 110 3.51 -1.88 0.73
CA GLY A 110 3.75 -3.00 1.63
C GLY A 110 3.70 -2.56 3.10
N GLN A 111 4.41 -1.48 3.44
CA GLN A 111 4.49 -0.99 4.83
C GLN A 111 3.12 -0.54 5.35
N ASN A 112 2.35 0.22 4.55
CA ASN A 112 1.00 0.63 4.93
C ASN A 112 0.07 -0.57 5.10
N THR A 113 0.15 -1.55 4.21
CA THR A 113 -0.68 -2.77 4.25
C THR A 113 -0.44 -3.58 5.52
N VAL A 114 0.83 -3.77 5.90
CA VAL A 114 1.19 -4.44 7.16
C VAL A 114 0.76 -3.64 8.38
N LEU A 115 0.89 -2.32 8.35
CA LEU A 115 0.45 -1.44 9.42
C LEU A 115 -1.07 -1.51 9.61
N GLN A 116 -1.86 -1.58 8.52
CA GLN A 116 -3.29 -1.83 8.62
C GLN A 116 -3.60 -3.24 9.16
N GLY A 117 -2.76 -4.24 8.87
CA GLY A 117 -2.82 -5.55 9.52
C GLY A 117 -2.63 -5.47 11.04
N LEU A 118 -1.64 -4.70 11.49
CA LEU A 118 -1.37 -4.45 12.92
C LEU A 118 -2.58 -3.82 13.62
N PHE A 119 -3.14 -2.75 13.06
CA PHE A 119 -4.27 -2.04 13.65
C PHE A 119 -5.52 -2.91 13.74
N ARG A 120 -5.73 -3.81 12.77
CA ARG A 120 -6.76 -4.84 12.84
C ARG A 120 -6.50 -5.82 14.00
N GLY A 121 -5.26 -6.28 14.16
CA GLY A 121 -4.88 -7.19 15.26
C GLY A 121 -5.00 -6.55 16.64
N ALA A 122 -4.79 -5.23 16.73
CA ALA A 122 -4.97 -4.47 17.96
C ALA A 122 -6.43 -4.04 18.23
N GLY A 123 -7.38 -4.40 17.38
CA GLY A 123 -8.78 -4.00 17.51
C GLY A 123 -9.02 -2.49 17.38
N LYS A 124 -8.20 -1.82 16.55
CA LYS A 124 -8.28 -0.38 16.19
C LYS A 124 -8.53 -0.20 14.68
N GLN A 125 -9.21 -1.16 14.05
CA GLN A 125 -9.47 -1.18 12.60
C GLN A 125 -10.27 0.02 12.09
N THR A 126 -11.15 0.59 12.92
CA THR A 126 -11.95 1.77 12.56
C THR A 126 -11.08 3.01 12.34
N VAL A 127 -10.04 3.18 13.17
CA VAL A 127 -9.05 4.26 13.01
C VAL A 127 -8.26 4.06 11.71
N GLY A 128 -7.77 2.83 11.49
CA GLY A 128 -7.06 2.46 10.26
C GLY A 128 -7.87 2.74 9.00
N ALA A 129 -9.11 2.26 8.95
CA ALA A 129 -10.01 2.44 7.81
C ALA A 129 -10.35 3.91 7.56
N SER A 130 -10.60 4.70 8.62
CA SER A 130 -10.95 6.12 8.49
C SER A 130 -9.79 6.94 7.93
N ILE A 131 -8.57 6.72 8.45
CA ILE A 131 -7.35 7.37 7.96
C ILE A 131 -7.10 6.98 6.51
N ASN A 132 -7.25 5.69 6.18
CA ASN A 132 -7.03 5.22 4.82
C ASN A 132 -8.02 5.83 3.82
N ALA A 133 -9.31 5.92 4.20
CA ALA A 133 -10.33 6.55 3.38
C ALA A 133 -10.01 8.04 3.13
N VAL A 134 -9.67 8.80 4.18
CA VAL A 134 -9.30 10.21 4.04
C VAL A 134 -8.07 10.36 3.15
N ALA A 135 -7.03 9.55 3.37
CA ALA A 135 -5.79 9.60 2.62
C ALA A 135 -6.02 9.39 1.10
N TYR A 136 -6.83 8.41 0.70
CA TYR A 136 -7.09 8.15 -0.71
C TYR A 136 -8.12 9.08 -1.35
N TYR A 137 -9.21 9.41 -0.66
CA TYR A 137 -10.29 10.22 -1.25
C TYR A 137 -10.02 11.73 -1.16
N VAL A 138 -9.43 12.22 -0.08
CA VAL A 138 -9.19 13.65 0.14
C VAL A 138 -7.85 14.10 -0.43
N PHE A 139 -6.82 13.23 -0.39
CA PHE A 139 -5.48 13.61 -0.85
C PHE A 139 -5.08 12.91 -2.15
N GLY A 140 -5.14 11.57 -2.19
CA GLY A 140 -4.69 10.80 -3.34
C GLY A 140 -5.48 11.08 -4.62
N THR A 141 -6.81 11.11 -4.54
CA THR A 141 -7.70 11.30 -5.69
C THR A 141 -7.57 12.71 -6.30
N PRO A 142 -7.59 13.81 -5.52
CA PRO A 142 -7.34 15.14 -6.07
C PRO A 142 -5.93 15.31 -6.63
N LEU A 143 -4.93 14.70 -5.98
CA LEU A 143 -3.55 14.73 -6.48
C LEU A 143 -3.45 13.98 -7.82
N ALA A 144 -4.03 12.78 -7.94
CA ALA A 144 -4.10 12.05 -9.20
C ALA A 144 -4.72 12.90 -10.31
N ALA A 145 -5.85 13.57 -10.01
CA ALA A 145 -6.53 14.42 -10.98
C ALA A 145 -5.69 15.64 -11.39
N LEU A 146 -5.04 16.30 -10.42
CA LEU A 146 -4.17 17.45 -10.69
C LEU A 146 -2.99 17.05 -11.59
N LEU A 147 -2.30 15.97 -11.25
CA LEU A 147 -1.13 15.49 -12.00
C LEU A 147 -1.52 14.97 -13.38
N GLY A 148 -2.58 14.16 -13.45
CA GLY A 148 -3.03 13.53 -14.70
C GLY A 148 -3.61 14.52 -15.71
N PHE A 149 -4.43 15.47 -15.25
CA PHE A 149 -5.16 16.38 -16.13
C PHE A 149 -4.54 17.78 -16.21
N TYR A 150 -4.23 18.43 -15.08
CA TYR A 150 -3.76 19.82 -15.08
C TYR A 150 -2.30 19.94 -15.53
N TRP A 151 -1.42 19.05 -15.07
CA TRP A 151 -0.03 18.97 -15.54
C TRP A 151 0.19 18.04 -16.73
N ALA A 152 -0.90 17.49 -17.29
CA ALA A 152 -0.89 16.64 -18.47
C ALA A 152 0.12 15.47 -18.39
N LEU A 153 0.39 14.95 -17.20
CA LEU A 153 1.27 13.78 -16.99
C LEU A 153 0.59 12.46 -17.38
N GLY A 154 -0.67 12.49 -17.81
CA GLY A 154 -1.37 11.32 -18.31
C GLY A 154 -1.53 10.23 -17.25
N VAL A 155 -1.28 8.98 -17.64
CA VAL A 155 -1.43 7.82 -16.75
C VAL A 155 -0.39 7.84 -15.65
N GLU A 156 0.84 8.27 -15.95
CA GLU A 156 1.90 8.42 -14.97
C GLU A 156 1.47 9.35 -13.83
N GLY A 157 0.84 10.48 -14.16
CA GLY A 157 0.27 11.40 -13.16
C GLY A 157 -0.80 10.75 -12.27
N LEU A 158 -1.66 9.91 -12.84
CA LEU A 158 -2.66 9.17 -12.06
C LEU A 158 -2.02 8.22 -11.04
N TRP A 159 -0.93 7.55 -11.43
CA TRP A 159 -0.20 6.63 -10.55
C TRP A 159 0.67 7.35 -9.53
N ILE A 160 1.16 8.56 -9.79
CA ILE A 160 1.78 9.40 -8.75
C ILE A 160 0.74 9.81 -7.69
N GLY A 161 -0.54 9.86 -8.04
CA GLY A 161 -1.64 10.05 -7.08
C GLY A 161 -1.68 9.02 -5.95
N PHE A 162 -1.04 7.84 -6.11
CA PHE A 162 -0.84 6.88 -5.02
C PHE A 162 -0.06 7.45 -3.84
N LEU A 163 0.60 8.60 -3.96
CA LEU A 163 1.22 9.32 -2.84
C LEU A 163 0.25 9.59 -1.67
N GLY A 164 -1.07 9.53 -1.87
CA GLY A 164 -2.03 9.48 -0.75
C GLY A 164 -1.67 8.41 0.31
N ILE A 165 -1.03 7.32 -0.10
CA ILE A 165 -0.54 6.28 0.80
C ILE A 165 0.48 6.78 1.81
N LEU A 166 1.28 7.80 1.47
CA LEU A 166 2.19 8.45 2.42
C LEU A 166 1.41 9.05 3.57
N VAL A 167 0.32 9.76 3.27
CA VAL A 167 -0.54 10.38 4.30
C VAL A 167 -1.07 9.30 5.23
N SER A 168 -1.60 8.21 4.66
CA SER A 168 -2.09 7.07 5.45
C SER A 168 -1.00 6.47 6.33
N ALA A 169 0.16 6.14 5.75
CA ALA A 169 1.26 5.49 6.46
C ALA A 169 1.82 6.40 7.57
N SER A 170 2.09 7.68 7.27
CA SER A 170 2.62 8.65 8.23
C SER A 170 1.67 8.85 9.41
N CYS A 171 0.36 8.99 9.17
CA CYS A 171 -0.62 9.12 10.26
C CYS A 171 -0.67 7.87 11.14
N LEU A 172 -0.68 6.68 10.55
CA LEU A 172 -0.72 5.43 11.32
C LEU A 172 0.57 5.19 12.10
N TYR A 173 1.73 5.52 11.53
CA TYR A 173 3.01 5.46 12.24
C TYR A 173 3.05 6.45 13.40
N PHE A 174 2.59 7.69 13.18
CA PHE A 174 2.49 8.69 14.24
C PHE A 174 1.63 8.18 15.40
N LEU A 175 0.44 7.63 15.11
CA LEU A 175 -0.42 7.07 16.17
C LEU A 175 0.22 5.89 16.89
N LEU A 176 0.93 5.01 16.17
CA LEU A 176 1.60 3.87 16.77
C LEU A 176 2.76 4.28 17.69
N PHE A 177 3.47 5.38 17.40
CA PHE A 177 4.63 5.81 18.19
C PHE A 177 4.27 6.79 19.30
N GLU A 178 3.33 7.69 19.07
CA GLU A 178 3.04 8.82 19.97
C GLU A 178 1.75 8.63 20.77
N HIS A 179 0.81 7.81 20.29
CA HIS A 179 -0.52 7.72 20.91
C HIS A 179 -0.78 6.42 21.67
N TRP A 180 -0.21 5.30 21.22
CA TRP A 180 -0.39 4.02 21.91
C TRP A 180 0.93 3.36 22.27
N THR A 181 1.10 3.05 23.55
CA THR A 181 2.10 2.08 23.97
C THR A 181 1.61 0.65 23.73
N TRP A 182 2.55 -0.27 23.48
CA TRP A 182 2.20 -1.69 23.33
C TRP A 182 1.54 -2.25 24.59
N GLU A 183 1.87 -1.70 25.76
CA GLU A 183 1.28 -2.06 27.06
C GLU A 183 -0.17 -1.56 27.18
N GLU A 184 -0.46 -0.33 26.76
CA GLU A 184 -1.84 0.16 26.66
C GLU A 184 -2.68 -0.65 25.70
N LEU A 185 -2.14 -1.04 24.54
CA LEU A 185 -2.85 -1.91 23.60
C LEU A 185 -3.18 -3.27 24.21
N ALA A 186 -2.27 -3.86 24.97
CA ALA A 186 -2.53 -5.12 25.67
C ALA A 186 -3.58 -4.93 26.79
N ASN A 187 -3.47 -3.86 27.57
CA ASN A 187 -4.42 -3.56 28.64
C ASN A 187 -5.83 -3.26 28.11
N ASP A 188 -5.96 -2.54 27.00
CA ASP A 188 -7.23 -2.27 26.32
C ASP A 188 -7.91 -3.58 25.90
N VAL A 189 -7.13 -4.53 25.39
CA VAL A 189 -7.60 -5.86 25.00
C VAL A 189 -8.08 -6.65 26.23
N GLN A 190 -7.28 -6.69 27.31
CA GLN A 190 -7.68 -7.38 28.55
C GLN A 190 -9.00 -6.84 29.13
N LYS A 191 -9.19 -5.51 29.11
CA LYS A 191 -10.44 -4.88 29.59
C LYS A 191 -11.65 -5.31 28.76
N ARG A 192 -11.48 -5.52 27.45
CA ARG A 192 -12.56 -5.97 26.56
C ARG A 192 -12.92 -7.44 26.77
N THR A 193 -11.95 -8.27 27.13
CA THR A 193 -12.17 -9.71 27.37
C THR A 193 -12.84 -10.00 28.72
N LEU A 194 -12.67 -9.09 29.70
CA LEU A 194 -13.23 -9.22 31.06
C LEU A 194 -14.61 -8.54 31.24
N ALA A 195 -15.08 -7.78 30.25
CA ALA A 195 -16.36 -7.07 30.24
C ALA A 195 -17.45 -7.88 29.52
#